data_AF-X1FWX8-F1
#
_entry.id   AF-X1FWX8-F1
#
_cell.length_a   1.000
_cell.length_b   1.000
_cell.length_c   1.000
_cell.angle_alpha   90.00
_cell.angle_beta   90.00
_cell.angle_gamma   90.00
#
_symmetry.space_group_name_H-M   'P 1'
#
loop_
_entity.id
_entity.type
_entity.pdbx_description
1 polymer ?
#
loop_
_entity_poly.entity_id
_entity_poly.type
_entity_poly.pdbx_seq_one_letter_code
_entity_poly.pdbx_strand_id
1 'polypeptide(L)'
;EGPALVSPIPISFFGGIDSKTGEIIDSENPLYGQSIADKIFVFPKGKGSTVGSYIIYGLRVNGVAPLAFIANIAETIVIASAILAEIPLVDQPEEDVLSFIKTGDYIKLNTQKRIISKKE
;
A
#
# COMPACT_ATOMS: atom_id res chain seq x y z
N GLU A 1 -2.13 -8.20 -10.25
CA GLU A 1 -3.42 -7.51 -10.46
C GLU A 1 -4.34 -7.91 -9.32
N GLY A 2 -5.28 -7.05 -8.94
CA GLY A 2 -6.20 -7.36 -7.84
C GLY A 2 -7.08 -6.17 -7.45
N PRO A 3 -7.98 -6.36 -6.46
CA PRO A 3 -8.88 -5.32 -5.99
C PRO A 3 -8.10 -4.21 -5.25
N ALA A 4 -8.48 -2.96 -5.50
CA ALA A 4 -7.93 -1.81 -4.82
C ALA A 4 -8.57 -1.62 -3.44
N LEU A 5 -7.73 -1.22 -2.48
CA LEU A 5 -8.15 -0.65 -1.21
C LEU A 5 -7.49 0.72 -1.07
N VAL A 6 -8.30 1.77 -1.02
CA VAL A 6 -7.82 3.16 -1.06
C VAL A 6 -8.00 3.81 0.30
N SER A 7 -6.88 4.15 0.94
CA SER A 7 -6.88 5.02 2.13
C SER A 7 -6.97 6.48 1.68
N PRO A 8 -7.99 7.25 2.09
CA PRO A 8 -8.10 8.66 1.73
C PRO A 8 -7.10 9.54 2.50
N ILE A 9 -6.47 9.00 3.54
CA ILE A 9 -5.50 9.70 4.39
C ILE A 9 -4.13 9.00 4.34
N PRO A 10 -3.04 9.70 4.71
CA PRO A 10 -1.72 9.09 4.83
C PRO A 10 -1.71 7.88 5.76
N ILE A 11 -0.84 6.91 5.48
CA ILE A 11 -0.67 5.70 6.29
C ILE A 11 0.66 5.74 7.02
N SER A 12 0.62 5.38 8.31
CA SER A 12 1.81 5.06 9.09
C SER A 12 2.05 3.56 9.08
N PHE A 13 3.21 3.15 8.55
CA PHE A 13 3.68 1.76 8.71
C PHE A 13 4.30 1.51 10.09
N PHE A 14 4.32 2.52 10.97
CA PHE A 14 4.65 2.36 12.38
C PHE A 14 3.38 2.49 13.21
N GLY A 15 2.86 1.37 13.69
CA GLY A 15 1.68 1.32 14.56
C GLY A 15 0.32 1.52 13.86
N GLY A 16 0.27 1.72 12.54
CA GLY A 16 -0.99 1.84 11.80
C GLY A 16 -1.47 0.55 11.14
N ILE A 17 -0.61 -0.46 11.01
CA ILE A 17 -0.93 -1.76 10.41
C ILE A 17 -0.35 -2.87 11.30
N ASP A 18 -1.15 -3.89 11.60
CA ASP A 18 -0.66 -5.11 12.24
C ASP A 18 0.04 -6.00 11.21
N SER A 19 1.33 -6.22 11.39
CA SER A 19 2.15 -7.08 10.53
C SER A 19 1.70 -8.54 10.47
N LYS A 20 0.91 -9.04 11.44
CA LYS A 20 0.48 -10.43 11.53
C LYS A 20 -0.82 -10.69 10.78
N THR A 21 -1.74 -9.73 10.76
CA THR A 21 -3.07 -9.86 10.15
C THR A 21 -3.21 -9.05 8.86
N GLY A 22 -2.33 -8.07 8.64
CA GLY A 22 -2.45 -7.09 7.57
C GLY A 22 -3.55 -6.06 7.83
N GLU A 23 -4.17 -6.05 9.01
CA GLU A 23 -5.25 -5.13 9.35
C GLU A 23 -4.73 -3.74 9.68
N ILE A 24 -5.48 -2.73 9.24
CA ILE A 24 -5.27 -1.34 9.63
C ILE A 24 -5.81 -1.19 11.06
N ILE A 25 -4.89 -0.88 11.98
CA ILE A 25 -5.15 -0.77 13.43
C ILE A 25 -5.12 0.68 13.94
N ASP A 26 -4.89 1.65 13.06
CA ASP A 26 -5.07 3.07 13.36
C ASP A 26 -6.56 3.40 13.42
N SER A 27 -7.09 3.66 14.62
CA SER A 27 -8.52 3.96 14.84
C SER A 27 -8.99 5.25 14.18
N GLU A 28 -8.07 6.16 13.87
CA GLU A 28 -8.38 7.41 13.17
C GLU A 28 -8.45 7.20 11.64
N ASN A 29 -8.02 6.03 11.15
CA ASN A 29 -8.10 5.72 9.74
C ASN A 29 -9.52 5.24 9.37
N PRO A 30 -10.15 5.79 8.31
CA PRO A 30 -11.46 5.33 7.84
C PRO A 30 -11.53 3.85 7.44
N LEU A 31 -10.37 3.23 7.20
CA LEU A 31 -10.24 1.81 6.88
C LEU A 31 -9.91 0.95 8.11
N TYR A 32 -10.03 1.47 9.33
CA TYR A 32 -9.80 0.71 10.56
C TYR A 32 -10.53 -0.65 10.54
N GLY A 33 -9.81 -1.71 10.88
CA GLY A 33 -10.29 -3.10 10.85
C GLY A 33 -10.32 -3.74 9.47
N GLN A 34 -9.94 -3.05 8.40
CA GLN A 34 -9.79 -3.66 7.07
C GLN A 34 -8.36 -4.17 6.86
N SER A 35 -8.23 -5.35 6.25
CA SER A 35 -6.93 -5.91 5.86
C SER A 35 -6.47 -5.42 4.49
N ILE A 36 -5.16 -5.16 4.36
CA ILE A 36 -4.49 -4.85 3.09
C ILE A 36 -3.99 -6.10 2.35
N ALA A 37 -4.06 -7.28 2.98
CA ALA A 37 -3.62 -8.54 2.39
C ALA A 37 -4.33 -8.82 1.07
N ASP A 38 -3.58 -9.30 0.06
CA ASP A 38 -4.08 -9.65 -1.27
C ASP A 38 -4.81 -8.52 -2.02
N LYS A 39 -4.53 -7.26 -1.66
CA LYS A 39 -5.10 -6.07 -2.31
C LYS A 39 -4.01 -5.18 -2.93
N ILE A 40 -4.41 -4.35 -3.87
CA ILE A 40 -3.60 -3.22 -4.33
C ILE A 40 -3.88 -2.06 -3.36
N PHE A 41 -2.94 -1.80 -2.45
CA PHE A 41 -3.13 -0.81 -1.41
C PHE A 41 -2.67 0.57 -1.86
N VAL A 42 -3.62 1.52 -1.89
CA VAL A 42 -3.42 2.86 -2.45
C VAL A 42 -3.57 3.90 -1.35
N PHE A 43 -2.64 4.85 -1.27
CA PHE A 43 -2.65 5.88 -0.23
C PHE A 43 -1.96 7.17 -0.71
N PRO A 44 -2.30 8.35 -0.17
CA PRO A 44 -1.73 9.62 -0.64
C PRO A 44 -0.27 9.75 -0.22
N LYS A 45 0.05 9.41 1.03
CA LYS A 45 1.41 9.46 1.54
C LYS A 45 1.71 8.27 2.44
N GLY A 46 2.82 7.59 2.17
CA GLY A 46 3.36 6.55 3.04
C GLY A 46 4.35 7.17 4.01
N LYS A 47 3.99 7.21 5.30
CA LYS A 47 4.88 7.63 6.37
C LYS A 47 5.58 6.40 6.93
N GLY A 48 6.90 6.44 6.89
CA GLY A 48 7.71 5.36 7.43
C GLY A 48 8.53 5.83 8.62
N SER A 49 8.96 4.86 9.40
CA SER A 49 9.96 5.01 10.44
C SER A 49 10.93 3.85 10.28
N THR A 50 12.13 3.91 10.86
CA THR A 50 13.07 2.77 10.86
C THR A 50 12.37 1.49 11.34
N VAL A 51 11.45 1.61 12.30
CA VAL A 51 10.63 0.49 12.80
C VAL A 51 9.55 0.05 11.78
N GLY A 52 9.03 0.96 10.97
CA GLY A 52 8.04 0.64 9.93
C GLY A 52 8.56 -0.32 8.86
N SER A 53 9.88 -0.40 8.68
CA SER A 53 10.51 -1.38 7.78
C SER A 53 10.24 -2.82 8.22
N TYR A 54 10.27 -3.08 9.53
CA TYR A 54 9.96 -4.40 10.08
C TYR A 54 8.49 -4.76 9.92
N ILE A 55 7.60 -3.78 9.92
CA ILE A 55 6.18 -4.00 9.68
C ILE A 55 5.96 -4.41 8.22
N ILE A 56 6.50 -3.64 7.25
CA ILE A 56 6.38 -3.97 5.82
C ILE A 56 6.98 -5.34 5.51
N TYR A 57 8.17 -5.63 6.03
CA TYR A 57 8.79 -6.94 5.88
C TYR A 57 7.99 -8.05 6.59
N GLY A 58 7.48 -7.78 7.79
CA GLY A 58 6.63 -8.69 8.55
C GLY A 58 5.36 -9.08 7.81
N LEU A 59 4.72 -8.13 7.11
CA LEU A 59 3.55 -8.44 6.25
C LEU A 59 3.89 -9.52 5.22
N ARG A 60 5.07 -9.42 4.57
CA ARG A 60 5.53 -10.42 3.59
C ARG A 60 5.80 -11.76 4.25
N VAL A 61 6.55 -11.79 5.36
CA VAL A 61 6.91 -13.02 6.07
C VAL A 61 5.65 -13.74 6.61
N ASN A 62 4.66 -12.99 7.08
CA ASN A 62 3.41 -13.53 7.60
C ASN A 62 2.37 -13.87 6.51
N GLY A 63 2.69 -13.65 5.24
CA GLY A 63 1.79 -13.96 4.12
C GLY A 63 0.56 -13.05 4.04
N VAL A 64 0.61 -11.86 4.65
CA VAL A 64 -0.49 -10.88 4.69
C VAL A 64 -0.10 -9.56 4.00
N ALA A 65 0.90 -9.62 3.11
CA ALA A 65 1.32 -8.48 2.31
C ALA A 65 0.25 -8.11 1.25
N PRO A 66 0.16 -6.82 0.90
CA PRO A 66 -0.60 -6.42 -0.28
C PRO A 66 0.09 -6.92 -1.55
N LEU A 67 -0.69 -7.01 -2.62
CA LEU A 67 -0.20 -7.34 -3.96
C LEU A 67 0.71 -6.26 -4.53
N ALA A 68 0.44 -5.00 -4.17
CA ALA A 68 1.27 -3.84 -4.50
C ALA A 68 0.90 -2.66 -3.61
N PHE A 69 1.83 -1.74 -3.48
CA PHE A 69 1.59 -0.39 -2.99
C PHE A 69 1.50 0.60 -4.15
N ILE A 70 0.61 1.58 -4.03
CA ILE A 70 0.56 2.74 -4.93
C ILE A 70 0.45 3.99 -4.05
N ALA A 71 1.40 4.91 -4.19
CA ALA A 71 1.43 6.13 -3.41
C ALA A 71 1.66 7.36 -4.30
N ASN A 72 1.00 8.48 -4.00
CA ASN A 72 1.42 9.75 -4.60
C ASN A 72 2.83 10.11 -4.12
N ILE A 73 3.12 9.89 -2.83
CA ILE A 73 4.44 10.13 -2.25
C ILE A 73 4.75 9.04 -1.22
N ALA A 74 5.76 8.23 -1.47
CA ALA A 74 6.34 7.30 -0.51
C ALA A 74 7.65 7.87 0.06
N GLU A 75 7.81 7.84 1.38
CA GLU A 75 9.11 8.18 1.98
C GLU A 75 10.17 7.13 1.62
N THR A 76 11.43 7.53 1.51
CA THR A 76 12.55 6.66 1.11
C THR A 76 12.60 5.34 1.88
N ILE A 77 12.28 5.37 3.17
CA ILE A 77 12.25 4.17 4.01
C ILE A 77 11.12 3.21 3.61
N VAL A 78 9.94 3.71 3.21
CA VAL A 78 8.84 2.88 2.69
C VAL A 78 9.25 2.24 1.36
N ILE A 79 9.91 3.01 0.49
CA ILE A 79 10.45 2.50 -0.79
C ILE A 79 11.46 1.37 -0.54
N ALA A 80 12.46 1.60 0.30
CA ALA A 80 13.48 0.60 0.63
C ALA A 80 12.87 -0.66 1.27
N SER A 81 11.86 -0.48 2.12
CA SER A 81 11.17 -1.60 2.78
C SER A 81 10.31 -2.41 1.81
N ALA A 82 9.62 -1.76 0.87
CA ALA A 82 8.87 -2.45 -0.17
C ALA A 82 9.79 -3.28 -1.07
N ILE A 83 10.96 -2.73 -1.44
CA ILE A 83 12.00 -3.47 -2.17
C ILE A 83 12.46 -4.70 -1.38
N LEU A 84 12.80 -4.52 -0.09
CA LEU A 84 13.22 -5.61 0.79
C LEU A 84 12.16 -6.71 0.92
N ALA A 85 10.89 -6.32 0.98
CA ALA A 85 9.75 -7.22 1.11
C ALA A 85 9.28 -7.82 -0.24
N GLU A 86 9.95 -7.47 -1.36
CA GLU A 86 9.54 -7.83 -2.72
C GLU A 86 8.09 -7.43 -3.06
N ILE A 87 7.61 -6.33 -2.47
CA ILE A 87 6.28 -5.78 -2.74
C ILE A 87 6.42 -4.74 -3.84
N PRO A 88 5.75 -4.90 -5.00
CA PRO A 88 5.73 -3.87 -6.03
C PRO A 88 5.22 -2.54 -5.47
N LEU A 89 5.92 -1.44 -5.78
CA LEU A 89 5.55 -0.09 -5.37
C LEU A 89 5.53 0.83 -6.58
N VAL A 90 4.47 1.62 -6.71
CA VAL A 90 4.46 2.84 -7.53
C VAL A 90 4.56 4.04 -6.61
N ASP A 91 5.51 4.92 -6.90
CA ASP A 91 5.75 6.18 -6.20
C ASP A 91 5.70 7.34 -7.21
N GLN A 92 5.11 8.47 -6.81
CA GLN A 92 5.04 9.71 -7.59
C GLN A 92 4.56 9.53 -9.05
N PRO A 93 3.36 8.94 -9.26
CA PRO A 93 2.72 8.95 -10.57
C PRO A 93 2.38 10.38 -11.02
N GLU A 94 2.22 10.56 -12.33
CA GLU A 94 1.94 11.86 -12.94
C GLU A 94 0.60 12.46 -12.50
N GLU A 95 -0.38 11.60 -12.23
CA GLU A 95 -1.72 11.97 -11.77
C GLU A 95 -1.96 11.52 -10.33
N ASP A 96 -2.80 12.26 -9.60
CA ASP A 96 -3.23 11.88 -8.25
C ASP A 96 -4.00 10.56 -8.27
N VAL A 97 -3.44 9.52 -7.66
CA VAL A 97 -4.02 8.18 -7.67
C VAL A 97 -5.36 8.09 -6.94
N LEU A 98 -5.65 9.01 -6.02
CA LEU A 98 -6.93 9.04 -5.30
C LEU A 98 -8.05 9.61 -6.18
N SER A 99 -7.71 10.45 -7.16
CA SER A 99 -8.67 10.95 -8.13
C SER A 99 -9.10 9.86 -9.10
N PHE A 100 -8.15 9.01 -9.49
CA PHE A 100 -8.33 7.95 -10.47
C PHE A 100 -8.85 6.65 -9.84
N ILE A 101 -8.29 6.15 -8.72
CA ILE A 101 -8.57 4.82 -8.16
C ILE A 101 -9.53 4.92 -6.97
N LYS A 102 -10.52 4.04 -6.92
CA LYS A 102 -11.48 3.87 -5.82
C LYS A 102 -11.42 2.45 -5.25
N THR A 103 -11.76 2.32 -3.97
CA THR A 103 -11.86 1.00 -3.32
C THR A 103 -12.86 0.14 -4.08
N GLY A 104 -12.46 -1.11 -4.37
CA GLY A 104 -13.24 -2.05 -5.18
C GLY A 104 -12.87 -2.08 -6.66
N ASP A 105 -12.16 -1.07 -7.18
CA ASP A 105 -11.64 -1.11 -8.56
C ASP A 105 -10.69 -2.29 -8.73
N TYR A 106 -10.75 -2.99 -9.87
CA TYR A 106 -9.80 -4.05 -10.18
C TYR A 106 -8.60 -3.48 -10.95
N ILE A 107 -7.43 -3.45 -10.30
CA ILE A 107 -6.23 -2.79 -10.82
C ILE A 107 -5.24 -3.80 -11.40
N LYS A 108 -4.81 -3.53 -12.62
CA LYS A 108 -3.69 -4.20 -13.26
C LYS A 108 -2.50 -3.24 -13.31
N LEU A 109 -1.43 -3.65 -12.65
CA LEU A 109 -0.21 -2.89 -12.48
C LEU A 109 0.93 -3.57 -13.22
N ASN A 110 1.65 -2.80 -14.03
CA ASN A 110 2.87 -3.25 -14.71
C ASN A 110 4.01 -2.29 -14.37
N THR A 111 4.85 -2.67 -13.41
CA THR A 111 5.98 -1.85 -12.96
C THR A 111 7.06 -1.67 -14.04
N GLN A 112 7.26 -2.66 -14.91
CA GLN A 112 8.27 -2.58 -15.98
C GLN A 112 7.87 -1.56 -17.06
N LYS A 113 6.59 -1.55 -17.43
CA LYS A 113 6.04 -0.62 -18.43
C LYS A 113 5.57 0.70 -17.81
N ARG A 114 5.57 0.81 -16.47
CA ARG A 114 5.05 1.94 -15.70
C ARG A 114 3.58 2.25 -16.02
N ILE A 115 2.75 1.21 -16.12
CA ILE A 115 1.33 1.34 -16.46
C ILE A 115 0.47 0.89 -15.27
N ILE A 116 -0.51 1.73 -14.93
CA ILE A 116 -1.64 1.41 -14.05
C ILE A 116 -2.89 1.43 -14.91
N SER A 117 -3.69 0.36 -14.87
CA SER A 117 -4.94 0.26 -15.63
C SER A 117 -6.04 -0.34 -14.78
N LYS A 118 -7.28 0.12 -15.00
CA LYS A 118 -8.48 -0.49 -14.44
C LYS A 118 -9.01 -1.55 -15.42
N LYS A 119 -9.43 -2.70 -14.91
CA LYS A 119 -10.35 -3.57 -15.65
C LYS A 119 -11.76 -2.98 -15.51
N GLU A 120 -12.46 -2.89 -16.64
CA GLU A 120 -13.92 -2.66 -16.67
C GLU A 120 -14.67 -3.88 -16.10
#